data_AF-A0A650EL24-F1
#
_entry.id   AF-A0A650EL24-F1
#
_cell.length_a   1.000
_cell.length_b   1.000
_cell.length_c   1.000
_cell.angle_alpha   90.00
_cell.angle_beta   90.00
_cell.angle_gamma   90.00
#
_symmetry.space_group_name_H-M   'P 1'
#
loop_
_entity.id
_entity.type
_entity.pdbx_description
1 polymer ?
#
loop_
_entity_poly.entity_id
_entity_poly.type
_entity_poly.pdbx_seq_one_letter_code
_entity_poly.pdbx_strand_id
1 'polypeptide(L)'
;MTLIVKNADSKVLGVLESLKALKPELEISKEKETKQPNIKLHTAIEECEKILKNPHQYPSYKNAKELLKDCLNEICYQKDL
;
A
#
# COMPACT_ATOMS: atom_id res chain seq x y z
N MET A 1 28.61 -16.57 0.75
CA MET A 1 28.36 -15.70 1.93
C MET A 1 27.31 -14.70 1.52
N THR A 2 26.33 -14.42 2.38
CA THR A 2 25.22 -13.52 2.07
C THR A 2 25.21 -12.36 3.04
N LEU A 3 25.09 -11.14 2.52
CA LEU A 3 24.96 -9.91 3.31
C LEU A 3 23.52 -9.40 3.18
N ILE A 4 22.88 -9.11 4.31
CA ILE A 4 21.54 -8.52 4.36
C ILE A 4 21.68 -7.08 4.82
N VAL A 5 21.23 -6.14 3.98
CA VAL A 5 21.29 -4.70 4.27
C VAL A 5 19.87 -4.19 4.48
N LYS A 6 19.56 -3.75 5.71
CA LYS A 6 18.27 -3.14 6.06
C LYS A 6 18.33 -1.62 5.88
N ASN A 7 17.19 -1.02 5.55
CA ASN A 7 17.04 0.43 5.36
C ASN A 7 18.02 1.02 4.32
N ALA A 8 18.28 0.27 3.24
CA ALA A 8 19.15 0.72 2.17
C ALA A 8 18.51 1.90 1.42
N ASP A 9 19.19 3.04 1.41
CA ASP A 9 18.80 4.21 0.64
C ASP A 9 19.40 4.17 -0.78
N SER A 10 19.13 5.21 -1.57
CA SER A 10 19.63 5.31 -2.95
C SER A 10 21.16 5.34 -3.04
N LYS A 11 21.87 5.85 -2.02
CA LYS A 11 23.33 5.89 -2.00
C LYS A 11 23.90 4.50 -1.73
N VAL A 12 23.32 3.78 -0.76
CA VAL A 12 23.69 2.39 -0.45
C VAL A 12 23.48 1.51 -1.68
N LEU A 13 22.36 1.66 -2.38
CA LEU A 13 22.11 0.95 -3.64
C LEU A 13 23.17 1.27 -4.71
N GLY A 14 23.56 2.53 -4.87
CA GLY A 14 24.61 2.91 -5.81
C GLY A 14 25.97 2.27 -5.51
N VAL A 15 26.33 2.13 -4.23
CA VAL A 15 27.55 1.43 -3.80
C VAL A 15 27.45 -0.06 -4.12
N LEU A 16 26.31 -0.70 -3.86
CA LEU A 16 26.10 -2.12 -4.17
C LEU A 16 26.22 -2.39 -5.68
N GLU A 17 25.63 -1.54 -6.53
CA GLU A 17 25.78 -1.66 -7.99
C GLU A 17 27.25 -1.47 -8.43
N SER A 18 27.98 -0.58 -7.77
CA SER A 18 29.42 -0.39 -8.05
C SER A 18 30.24 -1.63 -7.70
N LEU A 19 29.89 -2.34 -6.61
CA LEU A 19 30.52 -3.62 -6.25
C LEU A 19 30.24 -4.72 -7.28
N LYS A 20 29.07 -4.71 -7.91
CA LYS A 20 28.72 -5.63 -8.99
C LYS A 20 29.60 -5.44 -10.23
N ALA A 21 30.02 -4.20 -10.52
CA ALA A 21 30.96 -3.95 -11.61
C ALA A 21 32.35 -4.58 -11.36
N LEU A 22 32.76 -4.69 -10.09
CA LEU A 22 34.02 -5.35 -9.70
C LEU A 22 33.91 -6.87 -9.66
N LYS A 23 32.72 -7.39 -9.29
CA LYS A 23 32.43 -8.83 -9.28
C LYS A 23 31.10 -9.10 -9.98
N PRO A 24 31.10 -9.42 -11.29
CA PRO A 24 29.89 -9.58 -12.09
C PRO A 24 28.95 -10.69 -11.61
N GLU A 25 29.50 -11.69 -10.92
CA GLU A 25 28.77 -12.80 -10.30
C GLU A 25 27.98 -12.39 -9.05
N LEU A 26 28.12 -11.15 -8.58
CA LEU A 26 27.39 -10.67 -7.41
C LEU A 26 25.90 -10.51 -7.75
N GLU A 27 25.05 -11.26 -7.05
CA GLU A 27 23.60 -11.14 -7.14
C GLU A 27 23.08 -10.13 -6.12
N ILE A 28 22.29 -9.15 -6.59
CA ILE A 28 21.63 -8.15 -5.75
C ILE A 28 20.13 -8.35 -5.91
N SER A 29 19.49 -8.82 -4.84
CA SER A 29 18.03 -8.96 -4.76
C SER A 29 17.48 -7.86 -3.88
N LYS A 30 16.47 -7.15 -4.37
CA LYS A 30 15.70 -6.19 -3.57
C LYS A 30 14.43 -6.88 -3.13
N GLU A 31 14.24 -7.05 -1.83
CA GLU A 31 12.90 -7.32 -1.31
C GLU A 31 12.07 -6.07 -1.59
N LYS A 32 11.18 -6.17 -2.58
CA LYS A 32 10.12 -5.18 -2.70
C LYS A 32 9.32 -5.28 -1.42
N GLU A 33 9.23 -4.18 -0.68
CA GLU A 33 8.19 -4.02 0.31
C GLU A 33 6.87 -4.32 -0.40
N THR A 34 6.31 -5.49 -0.14
CA THR A 34 4.90 -5.74 -0.33
C THR A 34 4.22 -4.78 0.63
N LYS A 35 3.98 -3.54 0.17
CA LYS A 35 2.83 -2.78 0.62
C LYS A 35 1.68 -3.76 0.44
N GLN A 36 1.26 -4.41 1.52
CA GLN A 36 0.08 -5.26 1.48
C GLN A 36 -0.97 -4.39 0.77
N PRO A 37 -1.50 -4.81 -0.39
CA PRO A 37 -2.64 -4.11 -0.95
C PRO A 37 -3.63 -4.11 0.19
N ASN A 38 -3.98 -2.93 0.68
CA ASN A 38 -4.78 -2.78 1.87
C ASN A 38 -6.13 -3.41 1.52
N ILE A 39 -6.30 -4.70 1.79
CA ILE A 39 -7.41 -5.51 1.27
C ILE A 39 -8.73 -4.86 1.69
N LYS A 40 -8.71 -4.24 2.89
CA LYS A 40 -9.78 -3.41 3.43
C LYS A 40 -10.13 -2.20 2.55
N LEU A 41 -9.15 -1.52 1.94
CA LEU A 41 -9.42 -0.43 0.99
C LEU A 41 -10.16 -0.95 -0.24
N HIS A 42 -9.78 -2.12 -0.75
CA HIS A 42 -10.42 -2.64 -1.96
C HIS A 42 -11.87 -3.05 -1.67
N THR A 43 -12.12 -3.71 -0.54
CA THR A 43 -13.46 -4.05 -0.07
C THR A 43 -14.31 -2.80 0.21
N ALA A 44 -13.75 -1.78 0.85
CA ALA A 44 -14.47 -0.53 1.11
C ALA A 44 -14.87 0.18 -0.19
N ILE A 45 -14.01 0.16 -1.23
CA ILE A 45 -14.34 0.74 -2.54
C ILE A 45 -15.49 -0.04 -3.21
N GLU A 46 -15.49 -1.37 -3.15
CA GLU A 46 -16.58 -2.18 -3.70
C GLU A 46 -17.91 -1.94 -2.98
N GLU A 47 -17.90 -1.77 -1.67
CA GLU A 47 -19.09 -1.42 -0.90
C GLU A 47 -19.61 -0.02 -1.26
N CYS A 48 -18.70 0.94 -1.44
CA CYS A 48 -19.06 2.27 -1.93
C CYS A 48 -19.73 2.23 -3.31
N GLU A 49 -19.19 1.43 -4.23
CA GLU A 49 -19.79 1.29 -5.56
C GLU A 49 -21.18 0.65 -5.53
N LYS A 50 -21.41 -0.33 -4.64
CA LYS A 50 -22.72 -0.98 -4.50
C LYS A 50 -23.78 -0.01 -3.98
N ILE A 51 -23.41 0.83 -3.02
CA ILE A 51 -24.31 1.82 -2.42
C ILE A 51 -24.61 2.95 -3.42
N LEU A 52 -23.59 3.39 -4.17
CA LEU A 52 -23.75 4.34 -5.28
C LEU A 52 -24.67 3.83 -6.39
N LYS A 53 -24.59 2.54 -6.72
CA LYS A 53 -25.45 1.92 -7.75
C LYS A 53 -26.89 1.73 -7.29
N ASN A 54 -27.14 1.59 -5.98
CA ASN A 54 -28.48 1.31 -5.42
C ASN A 54 -28.78 2.17 -4.19
N PRO A 55 -28.86 3.51 -4.31
CA PRO A 55 -29.05 4.40 -3.17
C PRO A 55 -30.35 4.15 -2.40
N HIS A 56 -31.39 3.65 -3.06
CA HIS A 56 -32.68 3.32 -2.45
C HIS A 56 -32.63 2.16 -1.42
N GLN A 57 -31.61 1.30 -1.49
CA GLN A 57 -31.44 0.20 -0.53
C GLN A 57 -30.69 0.62 0.74
N TYR A 58 -30.08 1.82 0.74
CA TYR A 58 -29.27 2.32 1.85
C TYR A 58 -29.78 3.70 2.30
N PRO A 59 -30.99 3.76 2.91
CA PRO A 59 -31.62 5.02 3.32
C PRO A 59 -30.84 5.79 4.40
N SER A 60 -29.91 5.12 5.08
CA SER A 60 -29.02 5.71 6.08
C SER A 60 -28.02 6.71 5.50
N TYR A 61 -27.65 6.57 4.22
CA TYR A 61 -26.72 7.47 3.55
C TYR A 61 -27.51 8.41 2.64
N LYS A 62 -27.62 9.69 3.02
CA LYS A 62 -28.39 10.67 2.23
C LYS A 62 -27.69 11.02 0.92
N ASN A 63 -26.38 10.84 0.87
CA ASN A 63 -25.56 11.12 -0.30
C ASN A 63 -24.26 10.29 -0.25
N ALA A 64 -23.63 10.12 -1.41
CA ALA A 64 -22.34 9.43 -1.54
C ALA A 64 -21.20 10.06 -0.74
N LYS A 65 -21.31 11.35 -0.39
CA LYS A 65 -20.28 12.10 0.32
C LYS A 65 -20.24 11.75 1.81
N GLU A 66 -21.38 11.43 2.44
CA GLU A 66 -21.44 10.91 3.81
C GLU A 66 -20.80 9.53 3.89
N LEU A 67 -21.10 8.66 2.92
CA LEU A 67 -20.49 7.34 2.83
C LEU A 67 -18.95 7.41 2.72
N LEU A 68 -18.45 8.22 1.78
CA LEU A 68 -17.00 8.38 1.59
C LEU A 68 -16.34 8.98 2.83
N LYS A 69 -17.02 9.87 3.55
CA LYS A 69 -16.52 10.47 4.79
C LYS A 69 -16.40 9.45 5.92
N ASP A 70 -17.38 8.57 6.07
CA ASP A 70 -17.33 7.49 7.08
C ASP A 70 -16.24 6.46 6.75
N CYS A 71 -16.14 6.03 5.49
CA CYS A 71 -15.04 5.15 5.06
C CYS A 71 -13.67 5.77 5.33
N LEU A 72 -13.48 7.06 5.01
CA LEU A 72 -12.23 7.77 5.27
C LEU A 72 -11.92 7.89 6.77
N ASN A 73 -12.93 8.12 7.61
CA ASN A 73 -12.75 8.19 9.06
C ASN A 73 -12.29 6.84 9.64
N GLU A 74 -12.87 5.72 9.20
CA GLU A 74 -12.41 4.39 9.64
C GLU A 74 -10.98 4.07 9.17
N ILE A 75 -10.63 4.47 7.95
CA ILE A 75 -9.27 4.26 7.41
C ILE A 75 -8.24 5.12 8.14
N CYS A 76 -8.58 6.36 8.49
CA CYS A 76 -7.69 7.27 9.23
C CYS A 76 -7.48 6.81 10.68
N TYR A 77 -8.51 6.28 11.36
CA TYR A 77 -8.36 5.74 12.72
C TYR A 77 -7.41 4.53 12.80
N GLN A 78 -7.25 3.78 11.71
CA GLN A 78 -6.32 2.62 11.65
C GLN A 78 -4.84 3.04 11.48
N LYS A 79 -4.53 4.33 11.27
CA LYS A 79 -3.14 4.82 11.15
C LYS A 79 -2.50 5.30 12.45
N ASP A 80 -3.30 5.46 13.51
CA ASP A 80 -2.85 5.97 14.82
C ASP A 80 -2.68 4.86 15.88
N LEU A 81 -2.63 3.58 15.48
CA LEU A 81 -2.38 2.42 16.35
C LEU A 81 -1.15 1.62 15.89
#